data_AF-A0A6N8FYE1-F1
#
_entry.id   AF-A0A6N8FYE1-F1
#
_cell.length_a   1.000
_cell.length_b   1.000
_cell.length_c   1.000
_cell.angle_alpha   90.00
_cell.angle_beta   90.00
_cell.angle_gamma   90.00
#
_symmetry.space_group_name_H-M   'P 1'
#
loop_
_entity.id
_entity.type
_entity.pdbx_description
1 polymer ?
#
loop_
_entity_poly.entity_id
_entity_poly.type
_entity_poly.pdbx_seq_one_letter_code
_entity_poly.pdbx_strand_id
1 'polypeptide(L)'
;MTLNYQSDTLNRSFESNSNLLHSNSFNESQAELSTLSPLRQHSSIQAAVSGPEIEIQNLDNVPYSDRLVFSRIGSLSNPPDNGVHDTVTLRTKNLGTSPLRITGVPITGPWELLNNIQVPTTIAPGGQLDLRVRFKATSGNIHNGTLTIKSNDADEANKVVQLSGFWQSVSEGNQEPSLNEILKVFGYQTKVTGPGQKLNQNGLVQAVGDEVLSAYWQRANAAQPVSVRQLAAYHTQDKTATIFWHSKGSDATKVVFTHTGVDGQTLLPRKQNLVQPAQGSFAPNGAFGFKIDQEWSDPTKNNQLIDQQKGSPGPSGHHVRFWAARNRQGQVIPNTWIVAMDYSGINYDYQDNVYLVSNIKPETQAALYRINVGSNTSYTDSTGKVWSSDTGKGWFSPTNAPAENAGNVQIANTTSDKLYQTYRGKIANNTPLASRVINFNLPVSTPSNLEVRLHFAETYWGAPGKGPGGIGRRVFDVLAEGKLVMNNYDISKAAGGALNATMVAIRGVRVTDGKLTLTFKAEKDFPLISAIEVLRI
;
A
#
# COMPACT_ATOMS: atom_id res chain seq x y z
N MET A 1 -19.31 73.68 -19.54
CA MET A 1 -19.63 73.79 -20.98
C MET A 1 -19.30 72.45 -21.62
N THR A 2 -20.15 71.70 -22.30
CA THR A 2 -21.59 71.78 -22.62
C THR A 2 -21.97 70.36 -23.10
N LEU A 3 -23.21 69.94 -22.83
CA LEU A 3 -23.85 68.69 -23.30
C LEU A 3 -23.86 68.56 -24.83
N ASN A 4 -23.97 67.32 -25.36
CA ASN A 4 -25.14 66.97 -26.18
C ASN A 4 -25.37 65.47 -26.44
N TYR A 5 -26.67 65.16 -26.41
CA TYR A 5 -27.42 63.93 -26.70
C TYR A 5 -27.61 63.71 -28.21
N GLN A 6 -27.85 62.45 -28.63
CA GLN A 6 -28.99 61.96 -29.44
C GLN A 6 -28.94 60.41 -29.38
N SER A 7 -29.85 59.66 -28.74
CA SER A 7 -31.28 59.40 -29.00
C SER A 7 -31.58 58.88 -30.40
N ASP A 8 -31.84 57.57 -30.51
CA ASP A 8 -32.86 57.08 -31.44
C ASP A 8 -33.64 55.95 -30.77
N THR A 9 -34.97 56.12 -30.76
CA THR A 9 -35.96 55.24 -30.14
C THR A 9 -36.87 54.73 -31.25
N LEU A 10 -37.07 53.42 -31.33
CA LEU A 10 -38.32 52.85 -31.87
C LEU A 10 -38.80 51.73 -30.96
N ASN A 11 -40.13 51.72 -30.81
CA ASN A 11 -40.90 51.19 -29.71
C ASN A 11 -41.85 50.09 -30.21
N ARG A 12 -42.27 49.22 -29.28
CA ARG A 12 -43.32 48.16 -29.34
C ARG A 12 -42.83 46.79 -29.85
N SER A 13 -43.15 45.65 -29.21
CA SER A 13 -44.28 45.30 -28.33
C SER A 13 -43.93 44.14 -27.36
N PHE A 14 -44.54 44.18 -26.17
CA PHE A 14 -44.66 43.06 -25.21
C PHE A 14 -45.62 41.99 -25.75
N GLU A 15 -45.27 40.71 -25.67
CA GLU A 15 -45.92 39.71 -24.80
C GLU A 15 -45.24 38.33 -24.85
N SER A 16 -45.30 37.68 -23.68
CA SER A 16 -44.89 36.35 -23.20
C SER A 16 -44.46 35.26 -24.20
N ASN A 17 -43.35 34.57 -23.87
CA ASN A 17 -43.40 33.14 -23.55
C ASN A 17 -42.16 32.65 -22.80
N SER A 18 -42.43 31.63 -22.00
CA SER A 18 -41.67 31.03 -20.91
C SER A 18 -40.53 30.09 -21.33
N ASN A 19 -39.70 29.77 -20.33
CA ASN A 19 -38.82 28.61 -20.21
C ASN A 19 -37.53 28.57 -21.02
N LEU A 20 -36.39 28.68 -20.32
CA LEU A 20 -35.38 27.62 -20.13
C LEU A 20 -34.14 28.19 -19.43
N LEU A 21 -34.19 28.31 -18.10
CA LEU A 21 -32.98 28.40 -17.29
C LEU A 21 -32.49 26.97 -17.02
N HIS A 22 -31.37 26.61 -17.63
CA HIS A 22 -30.65 25.37 -17.34
C HIS A 22 -30.15 25.41 -15.89
N SER A 23 -30.84 24.68 -15.02
CA SER A 23 -30.35 24.31 -13.70
C SER A 23 -29.19 23.33 -13.87
N ASN A 24 -27.96 23.76 -13.56
CA ASN A 24 -26.87 22.83 -13.31
C ASN A 24 -27.10 22.19 -11.93
N SER A 25 -27.84 21.08 -11.92
CA SER A 25 -27.94 20.18 -10.77
C SER A 25 -26.62 19.44 -10.59
N PHE A 26 -25.83 19.81 -9.60
CA PHE A 26 -24.79 18.93 -9.06
C PHE A 26 -25.48 17.85 -8.22
N ASN A 27 -25.91 16.78 -8.88
CA ASN A 27 -26.23 15.52 -8.24
C ASN A 27 -24.97 14.66 -8.24
N GLU A 28 -24.10 14.84 -7.24
CA GLU A 28 -23.14 13.79 -6.91
C GLU A 28 -23.90 12.73 -6.11
N SER A 29 -23.99 11.52 -6.66
CA SER A 29 -24.59 10.39 -5.97
C SER A 29 -23.72 9.97 -4.78
N GLN A 30 -24.32 9.40 -3.71
CA GLN A 30 -23.58 8.84 -2.55
C GLN A 30 -22.45 7.84 -2.93
N ALA A 31 -22.46 7.32 -4.16
CA ALA A 31 -21.37 6.47 -4.67
C ALA A 31 -20.05 7.24 -4.92
N GLU A 32 -20.07 8.53 -5.25
CA GLU A 32 -18.85 9.30 -5.56
C GLU A 32 -18.07 9.74 -4.31
N LEU A 33 -18.75 10.01 -3.18
CA LEU A 33 -18.13 10.29 -1.88
C LEU A 33 -17.28 9.13 -1.33
N SER A 34 -17.48 7.91 -1.85
CA SER A 34 -16.72 6.70 -1.49
C SER A 34 -15.35 6.59 -2.21
N THR A 35 -15.08 7.47 -3.18
CA THR A 35 -13.87 7.43 -4.03
C THR A 35 -12.84 8.51 -3.70
N LEU A 36 -13.19 9.46 -2.82
CA LEU A 36 -12.27 10.47 -2.32
C LEU A 36 -11.22 9.84 -1.40
N SER A 37 -9.99 10.33 -1.45
CA SER A 37 -8.92 9.89 -0.53
C SER A 37 -9.42 9.98 0.92
N PRO A 38 -9.08 9.05 1.82
CA PRO A 38 -9.56 9.02 3.22
C PRO A 38 -9.38 10.34 4.00
N LEU A 39 -8.46 11.19 3.55
CA LEU A 39 -8.15 12.49 4.14
C LEU A 39 -8.95 13.67 3.55
N ARG A 40 -9.79 13.46 2.53
CA ARG A 40 -10.55 14.52 1.83
C ARG A 40 -12.06 14.53 2.13
N GLN A 41 -12.56 13.75 3.07
CA GLN A 41 -13.96 13.86 3.50
C GLN A 41 -14.27 15.13 4.34
N HIS A 42 -13.39 16.13 4.36
CA HIS A 42 -13.56 17.30 5.20
C HIS A 42 -13.69 18.58 4.36
N SER A 43 -14.89 19.16 4.46
CA SER A 43 -15.31 20.51 4.06
C SER A 43 -15.80 20.69 2.62
N SER A 44 -16.97 20.11 2.31
CA SER A 44 -17.96 20.81 1.50
C SER A 44 -18.92 21.56 2.43
N ILE A 45 -19.18 22.84 2.15
CA ILE A 45 -20.31 23.56 2.76
C ILE A 45 -21.56 22.97 2.13
N GLN A 46 -22.08 21.90 2.71
CA GLN A 46 -23.36 21.33 2.32
C GLN A 46 -24.47 22.20 2.91
N ALA A 47 -25.42 22.63 2.09
CA ALA A 47 -26.60 23.33 2.58
C ALA A 47 -27.32 22.46 3.62
N ALA A 48 -27.79 23.06 4.71
CA ALA A 48 -28.49 22.33 5.77
C ALA A 48 -29.69 21.58 5.19
N VAL A 49 -29.80 20.29 5.51
CA VAL A 49 -30.90 19.44 5.06
C VAL A 49 -32.16 19.81 5.84
N SER A 50 -33.31 19.84 5.16
CA SER A 50 -34.59 20.16 5.81
C SER A 50 -34.98 19.05 6.78
N GLY A 51 -35.10 19.37 8.08
CA GLY A 51 -35.40 18.39 9.13
C GLY A 51 -34.20 18.13 10.05
N PRO A 52 -34.27 17.13 10.94
CA PRO A 52 -33.11 16.65 11.68
C PRO A 52 -32.19 15.85 10.73
N GLU A 53 -30.87 16.08 10.79
CA GLU A 53 -29.90 15.38 9.93
C GLU A 53 -28.66 15.01 10.76
N ILE A 54 -28.37 13.73 10.92
CA ILE A 54 -27.21 13.24 11.68
C ILE A 54 -25.97 13.15 10.80
N GLU A 55 -24.87 13.70 11.28
CA GLU A 55 -23.55 13.44 10.71
C GLU A 55 -22.60 12.92 11.79
N ILE A 56 -21.69 12.02 11.43
CA ILE A 56 -20.71 11.46 12.36
C ILE A 56 -19.28 11.76 11.91
N GLN A 57 -18.40 11.94 12.88
CA GLN A 57 -16.98 12.15 12.65
C GLN A 57 -16.16 11.36 13.67
N ASN A 58 -15.38 10.40 13.17
CA ASN A 58 -14.29 9.80 13.92
C ASN A 58 -13.17 10.83 14.13
N LEU A 59 -12.90 11.24 15.38
CA LEU A 59 -11.89 12.27 15.66
C LEU A 59 -10.44 11.80 15.50
N ASP A 60 -10.19 10.49 15.34
CA ASP A 60 -8.87 9.98 14.92
C ASP A 60 -8.58 10.24 13.44
N ASN A 61 -9.61 10.61 12.66
CA ASN A 61 -9.60 10.89 11.21
C ASN A 61 -9.10 9.75 10.31
N VAL A 62 -8.86 8.57 10.88
CA VAL A 62 -8.60 7.31 10.19
C VAL A 62 -9.30 6.17 10.93
N PRO A 63 -9.75 5.13 10.23
CA PRO A 63 -9.68 4.94 8.78
C PRO A 63 -10.87 5.54 8.02
N TYR A 64 -12.03 5.69 8.68
CA TYR A 64 -13.29 6.19 8.11
C TYR A 64 -14.09 6.91 9.20
N SER A 65 -15.08 7.73 8.81
CA SER A 65 -15.96 8.44 9.77
C SER A 65 -16.82 7.50 10.63
N ASP A 66 -17.17 6.33 10.09
CA ASP A 66 -18.04 5.31 10.69
C ASP A 66 -17.27 4.11 11.28
N ARG A 67 -15.96 4.22 11.51
CA ARG A 67 -15.16 3.15 12.12
C ARG A 67 -14.17 3.67 13.15
N LEU A 68 -14.30 3.20 14.38
CA LEU A 68 -13.40 3.48 15.47
C LEU A 68 -12.46 2.30 15.69
N VAL A 69 -11.17 2.59 15.81
CA VAL A 69 -10.10 1.61 15.98
C VAL A 69 -9.54 1.71 17.38
N PHE A 70 -9.28 0.56 18.02
CA PHE A 70 -8.80 0.49 19.39
C PHE A 70 -7.65 -0.51 19.53
N SER A 71 -6.79 -0.28 20.50
CA SER A 71 -5.85 -1.28 21.00
C SER A 71 -5.72 -1.22 22.51
N ARG A 72 -5.50 -2.38 23.13
CA ARG A 72 -5.10 -2.44 24.55
C ARG A 72 -4.20 -3.62 24.83
N ILE A 73 -3.54 -3.54 25.99
CA ILE A 73 -2.74 -4.60 26.57
C ILE A 73 -3.28 -4.90 27.97
N GLY A 74 -3.42 -6.16 28.33
CA GLY A 74 -3.92 -6.57 29.65
C GLY A 74 -5.37 -6.10 29.91
N SER A 75 -5.69 -5.79 31.16
CA SER A 75 -7.05 -5.40 31.58
C SER A 75 -7.11 -3.92 32.01
N LEU A 76 -8.32 -3.43 32.32
CA LEU A 76 -8.49 -2.11 32.96
C LEU A 76 -8.09 -2.12 34.44
N SER A 77 -8.17 -3.28 35.10
CA SER A 77 -7.83 -3.43 36.52
C SER A 77 -6.35 -3.61 36.78
N ASN A 78 -5.59 -4.05 35.77
CA ASN A 78 -4.15 -4.26 35.84
C ASN A 78 -3.52 -3.88 34.49
N PRO A 79 -3.54 -2.58 34.11
CA PRO A 79 -2.90 -2.13 32.88
C PRO A 79 -1.37 -2.16 33.02
N PRO A 80 -0.63 -2.47 31.95
CA PRO A 80 0.82 -2.30 31.96
C PRO A 80 1.20 -0.83 31.80
N ASP A 81 2.48 -0.50 31.98
CA ASP A 81 3.03 0.86 31.83
C ASP A 81 3.18 1.29 30.34
N ASN A 82 2.42 0.69 29.43
CA ASN A 82 2.36 1.06 28.02
C ASN A 82 1.30 2.15 27.80
N GLY A 83 1.54 2.99 26.80
CA GLY A 83 0.47 3.73 26.15
C GLY A 83 -0.38 2.80 25.29
N VAL A 84 -1.69 3.01 25.33
CA VAL A 84 -2.69 2.26 24.55
C VAL A 84 -3.69 3.22 23.91
N HIS A 85 -4.28 2.80 22.79
CA HIS A 85 -5.36 3.53 22.12
C HIS A 85 -6.71 2.89 22.44
N ASP A 86 -7.08 2.86 23.72
CA ASP A 86 -8.27 2.15 24.19
C ASP A 86 -9.52 3.02 24.27
N THR A 87 -9.39 4.34 24.04
CA THR A 87 -10.47 5.31 24.18
C THR A 87 -10.52 6.22 22.97
N VAL A 88 -11.66 6.25 22.27
CA VAL A 88 -11.88 7.03 21.06
C VAL A 88 -13.09 7.94 21.21
N THR A 89 -13.05 9.12 20.60
CA THR A 89 -14.16 10.06 20.59
C THR A 89 -14.81 10.09 19.20
N LEU A 90 -16.09 9.77 19.14
CA LEU A 90 -16.94 9.95 17.97
C LEU A 90 -17.76 11.23 18.16
N ARG A 91 -17.65 12.17 17.22
CA ARG A 91 -18.46 13.38 17.23
C ARG A 91 -19.71 13.19 16.39
N THR A 92 -20.87 13.41 16.98
CA THR A 92 -22.18 13.43 16.32
C THR A 92 -22.63 14.87 16.15
N LYS A 93 -23.04 15.26 14.94
CA LYS A 93 -23.47 16.61 14.59
C LYS A 93 -24.91 16.58 14.09
N ASN A 94 -25.59 17.72 14.23
CA ASN A 94 -26.85 17.96 13.54
C ASN A 94 -26.60 18.95 12.40
N LEU A 95 -26.60 18.48 11.15
CA LEU A 95 -26.45 19.32 9.96
C LEU A 95 -27.80 19.85 9.44
N GLY A 96 -28.90 19.45 10.08
CA GLY A 96 -30.24 19.75 9.65
C GLY A 96 -30.77 21.06 10.25
N THR A 97 -31.95 21.46 9.79
CA THR A 97 -32.63 22.68 10.25
C THR A 97 -33.53 22.47 11.47
N SER A 98 -33.80 21.22 11.87
CA SER A 98 -34.66 20.88 13.01
C SER A 98 -33.89 20.13 14.12
N PRO A 99 -34.36 20.14 15.38
CA PRO A 99 -33.68 19.43 16.46
C PRO A 99 -33.55 17.92 16.22
N LEU A 100 -32.31 17.42 16.29
CA LEU A 100 -31.98 16.00 16.20
C LEU A 100 -32.07 15.38 17.59
N ARG A 101 -33.08 14.55 17.82
CA ARG A 101 -33.33 13.87 19.08
C ARG A 101 -32.70 12.47 19.05
N ILE A 102 -31.65 12.29 19.83
CA ILE A 102 -31.01 10.98 20.06
C ILE A 102 -31.82 10.23 21.10
N THR A 103 -32.33 9.06 20.75
CA THR A 103 -33.22 8.23 21.58
C THR A 103 -32.54 7.03 22.21
N GLY A 104 -31.37 6.63 21.70
CA GLY A 104 -30.58 5.54 22.25
C GLY A 104 -29.21 5.42 21.60
N VAL A 105 -28.27 4.83 22.35
CA VAL A 105 -26.89 4.59 21.92
C VAL A 105 -26.43 3.17 22.30
N PRO A 106 -27.14 2.10 21.87
CA PRO A 106 -26.72 0.74 22.18
C PRO A 106 -25.31 0.45 21.63
N ILE A 107 -24.55 -0.29 22.44
CA ILE A 107 -23.18 -0.70 22.15
C ILE A 107 -23.05 -2.22 22.31
N THR A 108 -22.33 -2.87 21.41
CA THR A 108 -22.11 -4.33 21.41
C THR A 108 -20.64 -4.67 21.57
N GLY A 109 -20.35 -5.88 22.06
CA GLY A 109 -18.98 -6.36 22.29
C GLY A 109 -18.33 -5.78 23.54
N PRO A 110 -17.00 -5.92 23.70
CA PRO A 110 -16.27 -5.46 24.87
C PRO A 110 -15.96 -3.95 24.80
N TRP A 111 -16.99 -3.12 24.61
CA TRP A 111 -16.90 -1.67 24.67
C TRP A 111 -17.89 -1.07 25.67
N GLU A 112 -17.61 0.15 26.10
CA GLU A 112 -18.50 0.95 26.94
C GLU A 112 -18.46 2.43 26.56
N LEU A 113 -19.54 3.15 26.90
CA LEU A 113 -19.59 4.61 26.83
C LEU A 113 -19.09 5.18 28.17
N LEU A 114 -18.16 6.12 28.10
CA LEU A 114 -17.57 6.76 29.29
C LEU A 114 -18.36 7.98 29.76
N ASN A 115 -18.95 8.68 28.82
CA ASN A 115 -19.85 9.78 29.11
C ASN A 115 -21.24 9.20 29.35
N ASN A 116 -21.71 9.28 30.60
CA ASN A 116 -23.02 8.83 31.07
C ASN A 116 -24.17 9.66 30.44
N ILE A 117 -24.27 9.64 29.11
CA ILE A 117 -25.21 10.43 28.33
C ILE A 117 -26.62 9.98 28.68
N GLN A 118 -27.42 10.94 29.15
CA GLN A 118 -28.83 10.72 29.41
C GLN A 118 -29.57 10.73 28.08
N VAL A 119 -30.18 9.60 27.71
CA VAL A 119 -31.05 9.48 26.54
C VAL A 119 -32.52 9.41 27.00
N PRO A 120 -33.46 10.11 26.33
CA PRO A 120 -33.25 10.88 25.11
C PRO A 120 -32.53 12.22 25.36
N THR A 121 -31.70 12.63 24.40
CA THR A 121 -31.04 13.95 24.37
C THR A 121 -31.26 14.62 23.01
N THR A 122 -31.10 15.94 22.92
CA THR A 122 -31.34 16.71 21.69
C THR A 122 -30.11 17.51 21.31
N ILE A 123 -29.73 17.43 20.03
CA ILE A 123 -28.70 18.24 19.40
C ILE A 123 -29.42 19.30 18.57
N ALA A 124 -29.28 20.57 18.96
CA ALA A 124 -29.84 21.70 18.20
C ALA A 124 -29.25 21.77 16.77
N PRO A 125 -29.93 22.38 15.79
CA PRO A 125 -29.36 22.66 14.47
C PRO A 125 -27.96 23.28 14.55
N GLY A 126 -27.00 22.73 13.81
CA GLY A 126 -25.58 23.12 13.85
C GLY A 126 -24.81 22.71 15.11
N GLY A 127 -25.48 22.07 16.08
CA GLY A 127 -24.89 21.58 17.31
C GLY A 127 -24.15 20.25 17.15
N GLN A 128 -23.46 19.84 18.22
CA GLN A 128 -22.71 18.58 18.27
C GLN A 128 -22.75 17.92 19.66
N LEU A 129 -22.55 16.60 19.68
CA LEU A 129 -22.42 15.75 20.87
C LEU A 129 -21.23 14.81 20.65
N ASP A 130 -20.27 14.81 21.57
CA ASP A 130 -19.15 13.86 21.54
C ASP A 130 -19.52 12.60 22.33
N LEU A 131 -19.33 11.42 21.76
CA LEU A 131 -19.50 10.09 22.33
C LEU A 131 -18.11 9.49 22.60
N ARG A 132 -17.76 9.22 23.86
CA ARG A 132 -16.45 8.66 24.23
C ARG A 132 -16.59 7.17 24.49
N VAL A 133 -15.99 6.37 23.63
CA VAL A 133 -16.07 4.91 23.65
C VAL A 133 -14.76 4.34 24.18
N ARG A 134 -14.82 3.39 25.10
CA ARG A 134 -13.65 2.67 25.63
C ARG A 134 -13.72 1.18 25.31
N PHE A 135 -12.60 0.62 24.89
CA PHE A 135 -12.38 -0.80 24.65
C PHE A 135 -11.89 -1.50 25.91
N LYS A 136 -12.55 -2.59 26.34
CA LYS A 136 -12.35 -3.25 27.64
C LYS A 136 -12.17 -4.76 27.56
N ALA A 137 -11.70 -5.29 26.43
CA ALA A 137 -11.41 -6.70 26.29
C ALA A 137 -10.35 -7.17 27.32
N THR A 138 -10.42 -8.44 27.70
CA THR A 138 -9.47 -9.09 28.63
C THR A 138 -8.91 -10.40 28.10
N SER A 139 -9.32 -10.81 26.89
CA SER A 139 -8.87 -12.02 26.21
C SER A 139 -9.20 -11.97 24.72
N GLY A 140 -8.52 -12.80 23.92
CA GLY A 140 -8.69 -12.91 22.46
C GLY A 140 -8.08 -11.72 21.70
N ASN A 141 -7.80 -11.89 20.40
CA ASN A 141 -7.04 -10.88 19.64
C ASN A 141 -7.94 -9.78 19.06
N ILE A 142 -8.58 -10.04 17.91
CA ILE A 142 -9.44 -9.08 17.24
C ILE A 142 -10.86 -9.19 17.78
N HIS A 143 -11.41 -8.05 18.20
CA HIS A 143 -12.81 -7.89 18.59
C HIS A 143 -13.51 -6.98 17.60
N ASN A 144 -14.77 -7.28 17.29
CA ASN A 144 -15.63 -6.41 16.50
C ASN A 144 -16.95 -6.18 17.23
N GLY A 145 -17.50 -4.99 17.06
CA GLY A 145 -18.76 -4.58 17.66
C GLY A 145 -19.32 -3.37 16.92
N THR A 146 -20.37 -2.81 17.48
CA THR A 146 -21.07 -1.65 16.93
C THR A 146 -21.48 -0.69 18.03
N LEU A 147 -21.47 0.60 17.70
CA LEU A 147 -22.20 1.64 18.39
C LEU A 147 -23.29 2.13 17.42
N THR A 148 -24.55 2.05 17.80
CA THR A 148 -25.66 2.54 16.96
C THR A 148 -26.26 3.78 17.59
N ILE A 149 -26.28 4.90 16.86
CA ILE A 149 -26.97 6.12 17.29
C ILE A 149 -28.40 6.06 16.74
N LYS A 150 -29.37 5.92 17.64
CA LYS A 150 -30.79 5.97 17.29
C LYS A 150 -31.29 7.40 17.37
N SER A 151 -31.89 7.92 16.30
CA SER A 151 -32.36 9.30 16.23
C SER A 151 -33.74 9.41 15.58
N ASN A 152 -34.27 10.64 15.55
CA ASN A 152 -35.43 11.02 14.75
C ASN A 152 -35.06 11.49 13.33
N ASP A 153 -33.83 11.26 12.90
CA ASP A 153 -33.46 11.40 11.50
C ASP A 153 -34.16 10.29 10.69
N ALA A 154 -34.89 10.64 9.63
CA ALA A 154 -35.84 9.72 9.01
C ALA A 154 -35.17 8.69 8.10
N ASP A 155 -34.12 9.08 7.39
CA ASP A 155 -33.37 8.20 6.49
C ASP A 155 -32.16 7.55 7.18
N GLU A 156 -31.63 8.17 8.24
CA GLU A 156 -30.53 7.66 9.05
C GLU A 156 -30.91 7.36 10.52
N ALA A 157 -32.16 6.96 10.77
CA ALA A 157 -32.72 6.69 12.10
C ALA A 157 -31.89 5.75 13.00
N ASN A 158 -31.06 4.90 12.38
CA ASN A 158 -30.11 4.01 13.04
C ASN A 158 -28.72 4.15 12.41
N LYS A 159 -27.99 5.22 12.75
CA LYS A 159 -26.62 5.42 12.28
C LYS A 159 -25.67 4.43 12.97
N VAL A 160 -25.12 3.48 12.21
CA VAL A 160 -24.23 2.42 12.73
C VAL A 160 -22.76 2.84 12.58
N VAL A 161 -22.01 2.70 13.67
CA VAL A 161 -20.55 2.91 13.72
C VAL A 161 -19.89 1.57 14.05
N GLN A 162 -18.93 1.16 13.24
CA GLN A 162 -18.14 -0.06 13.45
C GLN A 162 -17.10 0.17 14.54
N LEU A 163 -17.02 -0.73 15.52
CA LEU A 163 -15.98 -0.77 16.52
C LEU A 163 -15.06 -1.95 16.23
N SER A 164 -13.75 -1.72 16.15
CA SER A 164 -12.78 -2.78 15.90
C SER A 164 -11.56 -2.58 16.77
N GLY A 165 -11.20 -3.60 17.54
CA GLY A 165 -10.14 -3.50 18.54
C GLY A 165 -9.19 -4.68 18.50
N PHE A 166 -7.91 -4.44 18.76
CA PHE A 166 -6.91 -5.48 19.00
C PHE A 166 -6.53 -5.53 20.49
N TRP A 167 -6.62 -6.71 21.09
CA TRP A 167 -6.20 -6.94 22.47
C TRP A 167 -4.94 -7.81 22.51
N GLN A 168 -4.01 -7.43 23.37
CA GLN A 168 -2.78 -8.16 23.67
C GLN A 168 -2.80 -8.63 25.12
N SER A 169 -2.34 -9.85 25.37
CA SER A 169 -2.23 -10.37 26.73
C SER A 169 -1.11 -9.71 27.53
N VAL A 170 0.03 -9.50 26.87
CA VAL A 170 1.22 -8.84 27.42
C VAL A 170 1.84 -7.95 26.35
N SER A 171 2.67 -6.99 26.79
CA SER A 171 3.52 -6.20 25.91
C SER A 171 4.60 -7.09 25.30
N GLU A 172 4.89 -6.92 24.01
CA GLU A 172 5.87 -7.73 23.27
C GLU A 172 5.56 -9.26 23.35
N GLY A 173 6.57 -10.12 23.15
CA GLY A 173 6.46 -11.56 23.43
C GLY A 173 5.62 -12.34 22.42
N ASN A 174 5.62 -11.94 21.15
CA ASN A 174 4.81 -12.52 20.06
C ASN A 174 3.29 -12.41 20.27
N GLN A 175 2.84 -11.45 21.09
CA GLN A 175 1.41 -11.13 21.24
C GLN A 175 0.96 -9.99 20.33
N GLU A 176 1.90 -9.38 19.61
CA GLU A 176 1.67 -8.27 18.69
C GLU A 176 0.79 -8.70 17.50
N PRO A 177 -0.04 -7.79 16.96
CA PRO A 177 -0.79 -8.06 15.75
C PRO A 177 0.15 -8.19 14.56
N SER A 178 -0.10 -9.19 13.71
CA SER A 178 0.51 -9.22 12.38
C SER A 178 0.07 -8.01 11.55
N LEU A 179 0.86 -7.65 10.52
CA LEU A 179 0.49 -6.59 9.58
C LEU A 179 -0.92 -6.80 8.97
N ASN A 180 -1.31 -8.03 8.66
CA ASN A 180 -2.66 -8.34 8.18
C ASN A 180 -3.76 -8.04 9.23
N GLU A 181 -3.50 -8.33 10.51
CA GLU A 181 -4.45 -8.04 11.59
C GLU A 181 -4.59 -6.54 11.84
N ILE A 182 -3.48 -5.78 11.77
CA ILE A 182 -3.50 -4.32 11.81
C ILE A 182 -4.43 -3.80 10.71
N LEU A 183 -4.19 -4.17 9.46
CA LEU A 183 -5.00 -3.70 8.33
C LEU A 183 -6.47 -4.14 8.44
N LYS A 184 -6.73 -5.35 8.96
CA LYS A 184 -8.07 -5.86 9.23
C LYS A 184 -8.81 -5.03 10.29
N VAL A 185 -8.13 -4.61 11.36
CA VAL A 185 -8.69 -3.73 12.40
C VAL A 185 -8.98 -2.33 11.85
N PHE A 186 -8.18 -1.82 10.91
CA PHE A 186 -8.50 -0.59 10.17
C PHE A 186 -9.56 -0.78 9.07
N GLY A 187 -9.85 -2.02 8.66
CA GLY A 187 -10.82 -2.29 7.59
C GLY A 187 -10.28 -1.99 6.20
N TYR A 188 -8.95 -2.06 6.02
CA TYR A 188 -8.34 -2.07 4.69
C TYR A 188 -8.34 -3.48 4.12
N GLN A 189 -8.59 -3.59 2.82
CA GLN A 189 -8.58 -4.86 2.07
C GLN A 189 -7.26 -5.06 1.29
N THR A 190 -6.23 -4.31 1.66
CA THR A 190 -4.89 -4.41 1.06
C THR A 190 -4.34 -5.82 1.27
N LYS A 191 -3.91 -6.47 0.20
CA LYS A 191 -3.32 -7.81 0.27
C LYS A 191 -1.83 -7.69 0.59
N VAL A 192 -1.45 -7.97 1.84
CA VAL A 192 -0.03 -7.96 2.25
C VAL A 192 0.77 -9.05 1.55
N THR A 193 0.18 -10.24 1.43
CA THR A 193 0.74 -11.38 0.69
C THR A 193 -0.30 -11.96 -0.27
N GLY A 194 0.18 -12.54 -1.36
CA GLY A 194 -0.62 -13.39 -2.24
C GLY A 194 -0.60 -14.86 -1.81
N PRO A 195 -1.44 -15.72 -2.41
CA PRO A 195 -1.42 -17.16 -2.15
C PRO A 195 0.00 -17.76 -2.12
N GLY A 196 0.31 -18.46 -1.02
CA GLY A 196 1.58 -19.15 -0.80
C GLY A 196 2.79 -18.26 -0.47
N GLN A 197 2.71 -16.95 -0.69
CA GLN A 197 3.83 -16.04 -0.40
C GLN A 197 4.05 -15.88 1.10
N LYS A 198 5.31 -15.69 1.47
CA LYS A 198 5.73 -15.31 2.83
C LYS A 198 6.12 -13.85 2.86
N LEU A 199 5.74 -13.16 3.93
CA LEU A 199 6.12 -11.77 4.16
C LEU A 199 7.60 -11.66 4.57
N ASN A 200 8.04 -12.49 5.52
CA ASN A 200 9.46 -12.61 5.83
C ASN A 200 10.19 -13.32 4.68
N GLN A 201 11.03 -12.54 4.00
CA GLN A 201 11.89 -12.98 2.90
C GLN A 201 13.36 -12.62 3.18
N ASN A 202 13.72 -12.42 4.45
CA ASN A 202 15.06 -11.99 4.87
C ASN A 202 15.54 -10.74 4.08
N GLY A 203 14.72 -9.69 4.04
CA GLY A 203 15.05 -8.45 3.34
C GLY A 203 15.20 -8.54 1.81
N LEU A 204 14.82 -9.65 1.17
CA LEU A 204 14.81 -9.76 -0.30
C LEU A 204 13.92 -8.68 -0.93
N VAL A 205 14.44 -7.96 -1.94
CA VAL A 205 13.73 -6.92 -2.70
C VAL A 205 12.80 -7.57 -3.73
N GLN A 206 11.75 -8.21 -3.21
CA GLN A 206 10.73 -8.93 -3.95
C GLN A 206 9.34 -8.44 -3.56
N ALA A 207 8.49 -8.22 -4.57
CA ALA A 207 7.09 -7.86 -4.34
C ALA A 207 6.26 -9.03 -3.80
N VAL A 208 5.40 -8.74 -2.82
CA VAL A 208 4.36 -9.66 -2.34
C VAL A 208 2.97 -9.01 -2.30
N GLY A 209 1.93 -9.78 -2.57
CA GLY A 209 0.55 -9.27 -2.56
C GLY A 209 0.34 -8.07 -3.49
N ASP A 210 -0.18 -6.97 -2.94
CA ASP A 210 -0.38 -5.67 -3.61
C ASP A 210 0.85 -4.75 -3.55
N GLU A 211 2.03 -5.26 -3.20
CA GLU A 211 3.24 -4.46 -3.05
C GLU A 211 3.71 -3.87 -4.38
N VAL A 212 4.17 -2.62 -4.33
CA VAL A 212 4.84 -1.94 -5.45
C VAL A 212 6.27 -1.60 -5.03
N LEU A 213 7.24 -2.19 -5.75
CA LEU A 213 8.65 -1.88 -5.53
C LEU A 213 8.97 -0.50 -6.10
N SER A 214 9.28 0.43 -5.19
CA SER A 214 9.76 1.77 -5.54
C SER A 214 10.58 2.36 -4.40
N ALA A 215 11.85 2.66 -4.69
CA ALA A 215 12.74 3.32 -3.73
C ALA A 215 12.46 4.83 -3.59
N TYR A 216 11.87 5.44 -4.63
CA TYR A 216 11.64 6.88 -4.70
C TYR A 216 10.24 7.18 -5.21
N TRP A 217 9.66 8.25 -4.68
CA TRP A 217 8.27 8.63 -4.87
C TRP A 217 8.19 10.08 -5.34
N GLN A 218 7.07 10.43 -5.93
CA GLN A 218 6.74 11.79 -6.34
C GLN A 218 5.36 12.17 -5.82
N ARG A 219 5.10 13.46 -5.65
CA ARG A 219 3.74 13.93 -5.38
C ARG A 219 2.83 13.56 -6.55
N ALA A 220 1.68 12.96 -6.24
CA ALA A 220 0.69 12.65 -7.26
C ALA A 220 -0.02 13.92 -7.75
N ASN A 221 -0.35 14.81 -6.82
CA ASN A 221 -0.82 16.17 -7.07
C ASN A 221 0.19 17.18 -6.49
N ALA A 222 0.85 17.93 -7.37
CA ALA A 222 1.86 18.92 -7.01
C ALA A 222 1.29 20.15 -6.25
N ALA A 223 -0.02 20.36 -6.25
CA ALA A 223 -0.67 21.43 -5.49
C ALA A 223 -0.99 21.04 -4.03
N GLN A 224 -0.76 19.78 -3.65
CA GLN A 224 -1.06 19.27 -2.31
C GLN A 224 0.23 18.74 -1.64
N PRO A 225 0.32 18.77 -0.31
CA PRO A 225 1.42 18.12 0.40
C PRO A 225 1.24 16.59 0.39
N VAL A 226 2.31 15.87 0.66
CA VAL A 226 2.25 14.47 1.11
C VAL A 226 1.74 14.46 2.54
N SER A 227 0.81 13.57 2.85
CA SER A 227 0.34 13.36 4.23
C SER A 227 0.78 11.98 4.71
N VAL A 228 1.27 11.92 5.94
CA VAL A 228 1.74 10.71 6.62
C VAL A 228 0.99 10.58 7.93
N ARG A 229 0.37 9.42 8.15
CA ARG A 229 -0.33 9.05 9.37
C ARG A 229 0.20 7.72 9.88
N GLN A 230 0.74 7.66 11.10
CA GLN A 230 1.13 6.38 11.69
C GLN A 230 -0.11 5.61 12.14
N LEU A 231 -0.24 4.38 11.66
CA LEU A 231 -1.32 3.45 11.96
C LEU A 231 -0.97 2.56 13.16
N ALA A 232 0.28 2.15 13.29
CA ALA A 232 0.74 1.25 14.35
C ALA A 232 2.22 1.45 14.69
N ALA A 233 2.55 1.14 15.94
CA ALA A 233 3.91 0.88 16.40
C ALA A 233 3.90 -0.39 17.27
N TYR A 234 4.67 -1.39 16.88
CA TYR A 234 4.86 -2.67 17.59
C TYR A 234 6.32 -3.06 17.57
N HIS A 235 7.15 -2.22 18.16
CA HIS A 235 8.58 -2.47 18.36
C HIS A 235 8.88 -2.40 19.86
N THR A 236 10.16 -2.45 20.25
CA THR A 236 10.54 -2.37 21.67
C THR A 236 9.81 -1.26 22.43
N GLN A 237 9.18 -1.62 23.56
CA GLN A 237 8.45 -0.70 24.41
C GLN A 237 9.34 0.45 24.91
N ASP A 238 8.75 1.62 25.13
CA ASP A 238 9.41 2.86 25.58
C ASP A 238 10.44 3.44 24.58
N LYS A 239 10.49 2.91 23.36
CA LYS A 239 11.29 3.47 22.27
C LYS A 239 10.44 4.31 21.34
N THR A 240 11.03 5.37 20.82
CA THR A 240 10.43 6.19 19.77
C THR A 240 10.89 5.69 18.41
N ALA A 241 10.05 5.83 17.39
CA ALA A 241 10.48 5.81 16.00
C ALA A 241 10.23 7.16 15.31
N THR A 242 11.17 7.57 14.48
CA THR A 242 11.10 8.81 13.70
C THR A 242 11.00 8.51 12.22
N ILE A 243 9.98 9.05 11.56
CA ILE A 243 9.89 9.01 10.10
C ILE A 243 10.43 10.30 9.50
N PHE A 244 11.31 10.12 8.53
CA PHE A 244 11.96 11.17 7.76
C PHE A 244 11.63 11.03 6.27
N TRP A 245 11.83 12.14 5.55
CA TRP A 245 11.94 12.14 4.10
C TRP A 245 13.26 12.76 3.66
N HIS A 246 13.70 12.45 2.45
CA HIS A 246 14.90 13.04 1.85
C HIS A 246 14.71 13.21 0.34
N SER A 247 15.37 14.22 -0.25
CA SER A 247 15.43 14.36 -1.71
C SER A 247 16.22 13.20 -2.32
N LYS A 248 15.81 12.73 -3.50
CA LYS A 248 16.59 11.75 -4.26
C LYS A 248 17.99 12.29 -4.56
N GLY A 249 19.01 11.44 -4.40
CA GLY A 249 20.42 11.82 -4.54
C GLY A 249 21.04 12.53 -3.34
N SER A 250 20.31 12.67 -2.23
CA SER A 250 20.78 13.27 -0.97
C SER A 250 20.65 12.28 0.20
N ASP A 251 21.58 12.38 1.14
CA ASP A 251 21.53 11.70 2.45
C ASP A 251 21.00 12.61 3.55
N ALA A 252 20.88 13.92 3.29
CA ALA A 252 20.26 14.86 4.24
C ALA A 252 18.77 14.54 4.40
N THR A 253 18.36 14.21 5.62
CA THR A 253 17.00 13.86 6.00
C THR A 253 16.26 15.03 6.64
N LYS A 254 14.93 15.00 6.54
CA LYS A 254 14.02 15.96 7.16
C LYS A 254 12.96 15.19 7.95
N VAL A 255 12.82 15.53 9.23
CA VAL A 255 11.84 14.91 10.12
C VAL A 255 10.42 15.23 9.63
N VAL A 256 9.56 14.22 9.56
CA VAL A 256 8.10 14.41 9.41
C VAL A 256 7.47 14.46 10.82
N PHE A 257 7.74 13.44 11.65
CA PHE A 257 7.43 13.41 13.07
C PHE A 257 8.14 12.22 13.76
N THR A 258 8.09 12.24 15.09
CA THR A 258 8.46 11.15 16.00
C THR A 258 7.24 10.80 16.84
N HIS A 259 6.94 9.51 17.06
CA HIS A 259 5.91 9.11 18.03
C HIS A 259 6.48 8.99 19.44
N THR A 260 5.63 9.03 20.46
CA THR A 260 6.06 8.93 21.86
C THR A 260 6.50 7.51 22.22
N GLY A 261 7.49 7.39 23.11
CA GLY A 261 8.13 6.11 23.42
C GLY A 261 7.18 5.11 24.08
N VAL A 262 6.35 5.59 25.00
CA VAL A 262 5.37 4.76 25.71
C VAL A 262 4.35 4.09 24.77
N ASP A 263 4.20 4.61 23.55
CA ASP A 263 3.27 4.09 22.53
C ASP A 263 3.98 3.14 21.55
N GLY A 264 5.07 2.47 21.96
CA GLY A 264 5.78 1.49 21.12
C GLY A 264 5.05 0.17 20.87
N GLN A 265 3.85 -0.01 21.46
CA GLN A 265 3.06 -1.24 21.45
C GLN A 265 1.56 -0.98 21.25
N THR A 266 1.20 -0.05 20.35
CA THR A 266 -0.19 0.38 20.14
C THR A 266 -0.53 0.71 18.69
N LEU A 267 -1.82 0.60 18.37
CA LEU A 267 -2.40 1.28 17.21
C LEU A 267 -2.49 2.78 17.48
N LEU A 268 -2.40 3.56 16.42
CA LEU A 268 -2.49 5.03 16.42
C LEU A 268 -1.63 5.71 17.49
N PRO A 269 -0.31 5.41 17.55
CA PRO A 269 0.58 5.98 18.56
C PRO A 269 0.57 7.52 18.51
N ARG A 270 0.71 8.18 19.65
CA ARG A 270 0.71 9.64 19.79
C ARG A 270 2.01 10.24 19.30
N LYS A 271 1.91 11.44 18.73
CA LYS A 271 3.09 12.24 18.39
C LYS A 271 3.85 12.59 19.67
N GLN A 272 5.18 12.52 19.63
CA GLN A 272 6.02 12.84 20.78
C GLN A 272 5.66 14.24 21.34
N ASN A 273 5.54 14.33 22.67
CA ASN A 273 5.16 15.53 23.42
C ASN A 273 3.74 16.06 23.15
N LEU A 274 2.88 15.30 22.49
CA LEU A 274 1.49 15.67 22.20
C LEU A 274 0.54 14.54 22.58
N VAL A 275 -0.73 14.88 22.81
CA VAL A 275 -1.81 13.89 23.03
C VAL A 275 -2.42 13.42 21.71
N GLN A 276 -2.14 14.13 20.62
CA GLN A 276 -2.70 13.82 19.32
C GLN A 276 -1.93 12.68 18.66
N PRO A 277 -2.60 11.85 17.88
CA PRO A 277 -1.94 10.79 17.15
C PRO A 277 -0.83 11.27 16.20
N ALA A 278 0.18 10.42 15.96
CA ALA A 278 1.35 10.71 15.15
C ALA A 278 0.99 10.89 13.67
N GLN A 279 1.14 12.13 13.20
CA GLN A 279 0.92 12.53 11.83
C GLN A 279 1.74 13.78 11.45
N GLY A 280 1.92 13.98 10.15
CA GLY A 280 2.60 15.14 9.59
C GLY A 280 2.47 15.22 8.07
N SER A 281 2.94 16.32 7.51
CA SER A 281 2.91 16.56 6.07
C SER A 281 4.16 17.28 5.58
N PHE A 282 4.46 17.11 4.29
CA PHE A 282 5.62 17.76 3.66
C PHE A 282 5.38 17.94 2.15
N ALA A 283 6.10 18.86 1.51
CA ALA A 283 5.93 19.20 0.10
C ALA A 283 7.27 19.19 -0.65
N PRO A 284 7.71 18.04 -1.18
CA PRO A 284 8.95 17.96 -1.94
C PRO A 284 8.77 18.52 -3.36
N ASN A 285 9.83 19.16 -3.89
CA ASN A 285 9.85 19.75 -5.24
C ASN A 285 10.26 18.75 -6.35
N GLY A 286 10.58 17.51 -5.99
CA GLY A 286 11.01 16.47 -6.93
C GLY A 286 10.82 15.07 -6.32
N ALA A 287 11.51 14.08 -6.89
CA ALA A 287 11.52 12.72 -6.33
C ALA A 287 12.15 12.70 -4.93
N PHE A 288 11.59 11.88 -4.05
CA PHE A 288 12.02 11.78 -2.65
C PHE A 288 11.90 10.34 -2.15
N GLY A 289 12.67 9.99 -1.13
CA GLY A 289 12.57 8.71 -0.42
C GLY A 289 12.16 8.92 1.03
N PHE A 290 11.79 7.82 1.68
CA PHE A 290 11.56 7.73 3.12
C PHE A 290 12.75 7.10 3.83
N LYS A 291 12.95 7.50 5.08
CA LYS A 291 13.79 6.80 6.07
C LYS A 291 13.00 6.71 7.36
N ILE A 292 12.95 5.54 8.00
CA ILE A 292 12.33 5.38 9.31
C ILE A 292 13.44 4.90 10.25
N ASP A 293 13.78 5.74 11.21
CA ASP A 293 15.02 5.66 11.98
C ASP A 293 16.26 5.42 11.12
N GLN A 294 16.78 4.20 11.07
CA GLN A 294 17.96 3.84 10.27
C GLN A 294 17.63 3.18 8.93
N GLU A 295 16.37 2.80 8.72
CA GLU A 295 15.96 2.01 7.57
C GLU A 295 15.47 2.89 6.42
N TRP A 296 16.09 2.73 5.25
CA TRP A 296 15.81 3.49 4.04
C TRP A 296 14.83 2.76 3.14
N SER A 297 13.98 3.51 2.45
CA SER A 297 13.17 3.00 1.33
C SER A 297 13.99 2.65 0.09
N ASP A 298 15.21 3.20 -0.04
CA ASP A 298 16.17 2.72 -1.03
C ASP A 298 16.97 1.54 -0.43
N PRO A 299 16.70 0.29 -0.88
CA PRO A 299 17.33 -0.90 -0.29
C PRO A 299 18.85 -0.91 -0.47
N THR A 300 19.39 -0.14 -1.43
CA THR A 300 20.83 -0.02 -1.64
C THR A 300 21.54 0.77 -0.54
N LYS A 301 20.80 1.53 0.27
CA LYS A 301 21.32 2.28 1.42
C LYS A 301 21.27 1.50 2.74
N ASN A 302 20.60 0.36 2.77
CA ASN A 302 20.47 -0.47 3.97
C ASN A 302 21.64 -1.46 4.10
N ASN A 303 21.89 -1.94 5.31
CA ASN A 303 22.90 -2.96 5.56
C ASN A 303 22.41 -4.34 5.09
N GLN A 304 22.83 -4.74 3.89
CA GLN A 304 22.43 -5.99 3.26
C GLN A 304 23.16 -7.23 3.80
N LEU A 305 24.25 -7.06 4.54
CA LEU A 305 25.05 -8.21 5.01
C LEU A 305 24.26 -9.08 5.98
N ILE A 306 23.47 -8.46 6.86
CA ILE A 306 22.65 -9.17 7.85
C ILE A 306 21.58 -10.01 7.15
N ASP A 307 20.93 -9.46 6.12
CA ASP A 307 19.95 -10.18 5.29
C ASP A 307 20.55 -11.40 4.63
N GLN A 308 21.72 -11.24 4.02
CA GLN A 308 22.45 -12.31 3.35
C GLN A 308 22.84 -13.41 4.33
N GLN A 309 23.33 -13.05 5.52
CA GLN A 309 23.65 -14.01 6.59
C GLN A 309 22.41 -14.77 7.08
N LYS A 310 21.22 -14.15 7.03
CA LYS A 310 19.93 -14.81 7.30
C LYS A 310 19.35 -15.60 6.13
N GLY A 311 20.08 -15.68 5.01
CA GLY A 311 19.71 -16.50 3.85
C GLY A 311 18.84 -15.80 2.82
N SER A 312 18.90 -14.46 2.75
CA SER A 312 18.42 -13.72 1.57
C SER A 312 19.19 -14.18 0.33
N PRO A 313 18.52 -14.56 -0.77
CA PRO A 313 19.21 -14.88 -2.01
C PRO A 313 19.76 -13.63 -2.71
N GLY A 314 19.41 -12.42 -2.25
CA GLY A 314 19.73 -11.15 -2.92
C GLY A 314 18.79 -10.86 -4.11
N PRO A 315 18.66 -9.60 -4.57
CA PRO A 315 19.05 -8.33 -3.91
C PRO A 315 18.36 -8.13 -2.54
N SER A 316 19.05 -7.50 -1.59
CA SER A 316 18.59 -7.40 -0.18
C SER A 316 18.41 -5.94 0.28
N GLY A 317 18.04 -5.72 1.54
CA GLY A 317 17.84 -4.40 2.15
C GLY A 317 16.39 -3.92 2.12
N HIS A 318 15.41 -4.80 1.91
CA HIS A 318 14.01 -4.43 1.69
C HIS A 318 13.23 -4.16 2.99
N HIS A 319 13.71 -3.22 3.79
CA HIS A 319 13.23 -2.98 5.16
C HIS A 319 12.01 -2.06 5.23
N VAL A 320 11.74 -1.27 4.18
CA VAL A 320 10.55 -0.42 4.05
C VAL A 320 9.77 -0.83 2.82
N ARG A 321 8.53 -1.27 3.02
CA ARG A 321 7.65 -1.84 1.99
C ARG A 321 6.41 -0.99 1.76
N PHE A 322 5.86 -1.04 0.55
CA PHE A 322 4.76 -0.17 0.11
C PHE A 322 3.68 -0.98 -0.61
N TRP A 323 2.48 -1.05 -0.03
CA TRP A 323 1.31 -1.66 -0.66
C TRP A 323 0.29 -0.61 -1.04
N ALA A 324 -0.35 -0.77 -2.19
CA ALA A 324 -1.48 0.07 -2.55
C ALA A 324 -2.59 -0.07 -1.49
N ALA A 325 -3.05 1.04 -0.92
CA ALA A 325 -4.14 0.98 0.05
C ALA A 325 -5.45 0.61 -0.66
N ARG A 326 -6.23 -0.32 -0.10
CA ARG A 326 -7.55 -0.68 -0.62
C ARG A 326 -8.65 -0.43 0.39
N ASN A 327 -9.76 0.15 -0.08
CA ASN A 327 -10.93 0.41 0.75
C ASN A 327 -11.66 -0.89 1.14
N ARG A 328 -12.77 -0.77 1.88
CA ARG A 328 -13.56 -1.92 2.35
C ARG A 328 -14.14 -2.78 1.22
N GLN A 329 -14.32 -2.20 0.03
CA GLN A 329 -14.79 -2.85 -1.19
C GLN A 329 -13.65 -3.51 -1.98
N GLY A 330 -12.40 -3.41 -1.53
CA GLY A 330 -11.24 -3.95 -2.25
C GLY A 330 -10.74 -3.07 -3.39
N GLN A 331 -11.30 -1.87 -3.57
CA GLN A 331 -10.88 -0.94 -4.60
C GLN A 331 -9.63 -0.19 -4.15
N VAL A 332 -8.70 0.05 -5.08
CA VAL A 332 -7.50 0.84 -4.82
C VAL A 332 -7.90 2.26 -4.46
N ILE A 333 -7.38 2.77 -3.36
CA ILE A 333 -7.48 4.17 -2.97
C ILE A 333 -6.40 4.92 -3.74
N PRO A 334 -6.76 5.83 -4.67
CA PRO A 334 -5.78 6.48 -5.52
C PRO A 334 -4.68 7.19 -4.73
N ASN A 335 -3.42 6.99 -5.16
CA ASN A 335 -2.24 7.66 -4.62
C ASN A 335 -2.06 7.53 -3.10
N THR A 336 -2.55 6.43 -2.52
CA THR A 336 -2.52 6.15 -1.09
C THR A 336 -1.93 4.77 -0.84
N TRP A 337 -1.03 4.67 0.14
CA TRP A 337 -0.15 3.53 0.34
C TRP A 337 -0.10 3.16 1.82
N ILE A 338 -0.13 1.86 2.08
CA ILE A 338 0.32 1.31 3.36
C ILE A 338 1.83 1.19 3.26
N VAL A 339 2.53 1.88 4.15
CA VAL A 339 3.98 1.82 4.26
C VAL A 339 4.30 1.09 5.55
N ALA A 340 5.01 -0.02 5.48
CA ALA A 340 5.40 -0.77 6.66
C ALA A 340 6.92 -0.93 6.72
N MET A 341 7.46 -0.89 7.93
CA MET A 341 8.89 -1.03 8.18
C MET A 341 9.11 -2.06 9.29
N ASP A 342 10.22 -2.77 9.16
CA ASP A 342 10.79 -3.63 10.19
C ASP A 342 12.29 -3.34 10.33
N TYR A 343 12.82 -3.45 11.54
CA TYR A 343 14.25 -3.26 11.77
C TYR A 343 15.06 -4.42 11.19
N SER A 344 16.23 -4.08 10.64
CA SER A 344 17.08 -5.08 10.01
C SER A 344 17.48 -6.20 10.97
N GLY A 345 17.39 -7.44 10.48
CA GLY A 345 18.02 -8.58 11.12
C GLY A 345 17.23 -9.21 12.26
N ILE A 346 15.91 -9.02 12.33
CA ILE A 346 15.07 -9.61 13.38
C ILE A 346 14.14 -10.69 12.78
N ASN A 347 12.89 -10.35 12.46
CA ASN A 347 11.78 -11.25 12.12
C ASN A 347 11.07 -10.90 10.80
N TYR A 348 11.21 -9.69 10.26
CA TYR A 348 10.66 -9.26 8.95
C TYR A 348 9.16 -9.56 8.79
N ASP A 349 8.37 -9.24 9.80
CA ASP A 349 6.90 -9.30 9.80
C ASP A 349 6.25 -7.92 9.62
N TYR A 350 7.05 -6.85 9.64
CA TYR A 350 6.68 -5.49 9.20
C TYR A 350 5.46 -4.91 9.94
N GLN A 351 5.35 -5.16 11.24
CA GLN A 351 4.40 -4.44 12.09
C GLN A 351 5.04 -3.35 12.97
N ASP A 352 6.37 -3.28 13.04
CA ASP A 352 7.09 -2.37 13.93
C ASP A 352 6.68 -0.92 13.71
N ASN A 353 6.58 -0.49 12.46
CA ASN A 353 6.10 0.83 12.10
C ASN A 353 5.24 0.77 10.85
N VAL A 354 3.94 1.06 11.00
CA VAL A 354 2.98 1.04 9.89
C VAL A 354 2.38 2.42 9.69
N TYR A 355 2.34 2.89 8.46
CA TYR A 355 1.84 4.21 8.08
C TYR A 355 0.84 4.14 6.94
N LEU A 356 -0.10 5.07 6.93
CA LEU A 356 -0.87 5.44 5.76
C LEU A 356 -0.24 6.70 5.17
N VAL A 357 0.20 6.62 3.91
CA VAL A 357 0.81 7.74 3.19
C VAL A 357 -0.01 8.05 1.96
N SER A 358 -0.37 9.31 1.76
CA SER A 358 -1.22 9.75 0.64
C SER A 358 -0.60 10.88 -0.17
N ASN A 359 -1.17 11.09 -1.36
CA ASN A 359 -0.70 12.02 -2.38
C ASN A 359 0.71 11.66 -2.92
N ILE A 360 1.01 10.37 -3.01
CA ILE A 360 2.27 9.89 -3.60
C ILE A 360 2.00 8.89 -4.72
N LYS A 361 2.88 8.89 -5.71
CA LYS A 361 2.96 7.89 -6.78
C LYS A 361 4.43 7.45 -6.93
N PRO A 362 4.69 6.20 -7.38
CA PRO A 362 6.05 5.77 -7.66
C PRO A 362 6.73 6.75 -8.61
N GLU A 363 8.02 7.00 -8.42
CA GLU A 363 8.79 7.80 -9.36
C GLU A 363 8.64 7.24 -10.78
N THR A 364 8.34 8.11 -11.74
CA THR A 364 8.29 7.71 -13.14
C THR A 364 9.72 7.50 -13.65
N GLN A 365 10.03 6.27 -14.02
CA GLN A 365 11.31 5.90 -14.61
C GLN A 365 11.16 5.64 -16.10
N ALA A 366 12.12 6.11 -16.91
CA ALA A 366 12.14 5.82 -18.34
C ALA A 366 12.52 4.36 -18.56
N ALA A 367 11.63 3.59 -19.20
CA ALA A 367 11.93 2.21 -19.56
C ALA A 367 12.81 2.16 -20.81
N LEU A 368 13.92 1.44 -20.70
CA LEU A 368 14.74 1.02 -21.83
C LEU A 368 14.17 -0.22 -22.49
N TYR A 369 13.78 -1.19 -21.67
CA TYR A 369 13.26 -2.47 -22.13
C TYR A 369 12.07 -2.89 -21.29
N ARG A 370 11.10 -3.48 -21.97
CA ARG A 370 10.05 -4.34 -21.41
C ARG A 370 9.95 -5.54 -22.32
N ILE A 371 10.40 -6.68 -21.85
CA ILE A 371 10.57 -7.88 -22.65
C ILE A 371 9.62 -8.95 -22.15
N ASN A 372 8.72 -9.43 -23.00
CA ASN A 372 7.95 -10.65 -22.79
C ASN A 372 8.79 -11.83 -23.31
N VAL A 373 9.49 -12.51 -22.41
CA VAL A 373 10.51 -13.50 -22.75
C VAL A 373 9.85 -14.78 -23.25
N GLY A 374 10.38 -15.35 -24.33
CA GLY A 374 9.82 -16.55 -24.94
C GLY A 374 8.50 -16.34 -25.66
N SER A 375 8.02 -15.10 -25.79
CA SER A 375 6.88 -14.76 -26.66
C SER A 375 7.34 -14.52 -28.09
N ASN A 376 6.48 -14.78 -29.08
CA ASN A 376 6.69 -14.41 -30.49
C ASN A 376 5.98 -13.11 -30.89
N THR A 377 5.21 -12.52 -29.98
CA THR A 377 4.44 -11.29 -30.23
C THR A 377 4.56 -10.32 -29.06
N SER A 378 4.35 -9.03 -29.33
CA SER A 378 4.25 -8.02 -28.27
C SER A 378 2.95 -8.18 -27.48
N TYR A 379 2.99 -7.82 -26.19
CA TYR A 379 1.85 -7.87 -25.27
C TYR A 379 1.68 -6.53 -24.57
N THR A 380 0.47 -6.01 -24.50
CA THR A 380 0.14 -4.83 -23.69
C THR A 380 -0.59 -5.29 -22.44
N ASP A 381 -0.06 -4.97 -21.27
CA ASP A 381 -0.68 -5.34 -20.00
C ASP A 381 -1.88 -4.45 -19.63
N SER A 382 -2.59 -4.83 -18.56
CA SER A 382 -3.77 -4.10 -18.06
C SER A 382 -3.47 -2.69 -17.57
N THR A 383 -2.19 -2.33 -17.38
CA THR A 383 -1.74 -0.99 -17.00
C THR A 383 -1.28 -0.16 -18.20
N GLY A 384 -1.39 -0.71 -19.42
CA GLY A 384 -1.01 -0.06 -20.67
C GLY A 384 0.48 -0.15 -20.99
N LYS A 385 1.29 -0.90 -20.23
CA LYS A 385 2.70 -1.10 -20.57
C LYS A 385 2.81 -2.09 -21.72
N VAL A 386 3.59 -1.72 -22.74
CA VAL A 386 3.88 -2.58 -23.89
C VAL A 386 5.15 -3.38 -23.63
N TRP A 387 5.05 -4.69 -23.74
CA TRP A 387 6.11 -5.68 -23.58
C TRP A 387 6.45 -6.29 -24.94
N SER A 388 7.67 -6.06 -25.41
CA SER A 388 8.16 -6.56 -26.70
C SER A 388 8.60 -8.02 -26.61
N SER A 389 8.39 -8.78 -27.69
CA SER A 389 8.99 -10.12 -27.83
C SER A 389 10.52 -10.04 -27.94
N ASP A 390 11.20 -11.05 -27.40
CA ASP A 390 12.65 -11.26 -27.56
C ASP A 390 13.04 -12.06 -28.82
N THR A 391 12.09 -12.74 -29.46
CA THR A 391 12.32 -13.58 -30.64
C THR A 391 12.86 -12.75 -31.80
N GLY A 392 13.93 -13.24 -32.43
CA GLY A 392 14.56 -12.59 -33.60
C GLY A 392 15.35 -11.32 -33.28
N LYS A 393 15.51 -10.95 -32.00
CA LYS A 393 16.23 -9.72 -31.61
C LYS A 393 17.73 -9.91 -31.39
N GLY A 394 18.22 -11.14 -31.32
CA GLY A 394 19.61 -11.44 -30.96
C GLY A 394 19.95 -11.10 -29.50
N TRP A 395 18.93 -10.92 -28.65
CA TRP A 395 19.09 -10.48 -27.27
C TRP A 395 19.45 -11.59 -26.29
N PHE A 396 19.34 -12.86 -26.68
CA PHE A 396 19.65 -13.98 -25.80
C PHE A 396 20.66 -14.93 -26.43
N SER A 397 21.38 -15.67 -25.58
CA SER A 397 22.29 -16.73 -25.98
C SER A 397 22.24 -17.89 -24.97
N PRO A 398 22.42 -19.14 -25.43
CA PRO A 398 22.66 -19.54 -26.81
C PRO A 398 21.40 -19.34 -27.70
N THR A 399 21.61 -19.10 -28.99
CA THR A 399 20.54 -18.71 -29.92
C THR A 399 19.51 -19.82 -30.16
N ASN A 400 19.85 -21.05 -29.82
CA ASN A 400 18.97 -22.22 -29.88
C ASN A 400 18.13 -22.42 -28.61
N ALA A 401 18.20 -21.54 -27.60
CA ALA A 401 17.32 -21.61 -26.43
C ALA A 401 15.85 -21.45 -26.88
N PRO A 402 15.00 -22.48 -26.75
CA PRO A 402 13.63 -22.44 -27.24
C PRO A 402 12.79 -21.38 -26.53
N ALA A 403 11.78 -20.88 -27.24
CA ALA A 403 10.67 -20.14 -26.65
C ALA A 403 9.73 -21.16 -25.99
N GLU A 404 9.70 -21.22 -24.67
CA GLU A 404 8.88 -22.18 -23.93
C GLU A 404 7.53 -21.55 -23.56
N ASN A 405 6.47 -22.37 -23.59
CA ASN A 405 5.11 -21.93 -23.33
C ASN A 405 4.40 -22.97 -22.45
N ALA A 406 3.91 -22.52 -21.29
CA ALA A 406 3.18 -23.35 -20.34
C ALA A 406 1.73 -23.65 -20.76
N GLY A 407 1.25 -23.03 -21.85
CA GLY A 407 -0.13 -23.04 -22.30
C GLY A 407 -0.96 -21.95 -21.61
N ASN A 408 -2.26 -21.99 -21.82
CA ASN A 408 -3.21 -21.09 -21.17
C ASN A 408 -3.51 -21.54 -19.73
N VAL A 409 -2.51 -21.41 -18.86
CA VAL A 409 -2.63 -21.69 -17.42
C VAL A 409 -2.87 -20.41 -16.64
N GLN A 410 -3.73 -20.47 -15.62
CA GLN A 410 -3.90 -19.35 -14.71
C GLN A 410 -2.64 -19.17 -13.87
N ILE A 411 -2.16 -17.94 -13.74
CA ILE A 411 -1.02 -17.59 -12.89
C ILE A 411 -1.52 -16.74 -11.71
N ALA A 412 -1.37 -17.25 -10.49
CA ALA A 412 -1.72 -16.49 -9.29
C ALA A 412 -0.73 -15.32 -9.05
N ASN A 413 -1.11 -14.38 -8.19
CA ASN A 413 -0.32 -13.19 -7.84
C ASN A 413 -0.07 -12.20 -9.00
N THR A 414 -0.84 -12.30 -10.08
CA THR A 414 -0.79 -11.36 -11.21
C THR A 414 -2.17 -11.20 -11.85
N THR A 415 -2.36 -10.11 -12.60
CA THR A 415 -3.49 -9.92 -13.53
C THR A 415 -3.05 -10.02 -14.99
N SER A 416 -1.76 -10.28 -15.21
CA SER A 416 -1.11 -10.30 -16.52
C SER A 416 -0.54 -11.69 -16.81
N ASP A 417 -1.37 -12.73 -16.73
CA ASP A 417 -0.98 -14.14 -16.87
C ASP A 417 -0.14 -14.38 -18.14
N LYS A 418 -0.50 -13.74 -19.25
CA LYS A 418 0.22 -13.83 -20.53
C LYS A 418 1.71 -13.48 -20.43
N LEU A 419 2.10 -12.62 -19.50
CA LEU A 419 3.51 -12.25 -19.26
C LEU A 419 4.30 -13.37 -18.56
N TYR A 420 3.62 -14.29 -17.88
CA TYR A 420 4.21 -15.36 -17.06
C TYR A 420 3.98 -16.77 -17.66
N GLN A 421 3.22 -16.87 -18.75
CA GLN A 421 2.95 -18.13 -19.46
C GLN A 421 4.08 -18.54 -20.43
N THR A 422 4.90 -17.57 -20.86
CA THR A 422 6.07 -17.81 -21.71
C THR A 422 7.36 -17.55 -20.94
N TYR A 423 8.42 -18.26 -21.32
CA TYR A 423 9.74 -18.10 -20.70
C TYR A 423 10.85 -18.62 -21.59
N ARG A 424 12.10 -18.36 -21.16
CA ARG A 424 13.29 -19.04 -21.63
C ARG A 424 14.16 -19.46 -20.47
N GLY A 425 14.98 -20.47 -20.72
CA GLY A 425 16.06 -20.88 -19.81
C GLY A 425 16.58 -22.28 -20.08
N LYS A 426 15.79 -23.10 -20.78
CA LYS A 426 16.25 -24.36 -21.37
C LYS A 426 17.08 -24.11 -22.63
N ILE A 427 17.95 -25.07 -22.95
CA ILE A 427 18.72 -25.13 -24.21
C ILE A 427 18.35 -26.43 -24.95
N ALA A 428 18.84 -27.56 -24.46
CA ALA A 428 18.46 -28.91 -24.89
C ALA A 428 18.35 -29.84 -23.68
N ASN A 429 17.47 -30.85 -23.72
CA ASN A 429 17.22 -31.74 -22.57
C ASN A 429 18.50 -32.37 -21.98
N ASN A 430 19.46 -32.71 -22.84
CA ASN A 430 20.73 -33.37 -22.48
C ASN A 430 21.87 -32.39 -22.14
N THR A 431 21.60 -31.08 -22.01
CA THR A 431 22.63 -30.10 -21.67
C THR A 431 23.19 -30.40 -20.26
N PRO A 432 24.51 -30.65 -20.11
CA PRO A 432 25.13 -30.87 -18.80
C PRO A 432 24.89 -29.67 -17.87
N LEU A 433 24.75 -29.92 -16.56
CA LEU A 433 24.41 -28.89 -15.56
C LEU A 433 25.29 -27.64 -15.67
N ALA A 434 26.61 -27.82 -15.77
CA ALA A 434 27.58 -26.72 -15.88
C ALA A 434 27.38 -25.83 -17.13
N SER A 435 26.72 -26.34 -18.17
CA SER A 435 26.43 -25.64 -19.42
C SER A 435 24.99 -25.09 -19.48
N ARG A 436 24.19 -25.26 -18.43
CA ARG A 436 22.81 -24.74 -18.36
C ARG A 436 22.81 -23.25 -17.99
N VAL A 437 23.29 -22.45 -18.93
CA VAL A 437 23.45 -21.00 -18.79
C VAL A 437 22.73 -20.30 -19.93
N ILE A 438 21.84 -19.37 -19.59
CA ILE A 438 21.23 -18.45 -20.56
C ILE A 438 21.69 -17.03 -20.25
N ASN A 439 22.09 -16.29 -21.27
CA ASN A 439 22.45 -14.89 -21.15
C ASN A 439 21.47 -14.03 -21.92
N PHE A 440 21.13 -12.86 -21.38
CA PHE A 440 20.52 -11.76 -22.11
C PHE A 440 21.55 -10.64 -22.28
N ASN A 441 21.78 -10.20 -23.51
CA ASN A 441 22.68 -9.12 -23.87
C ASN A 441 21.85 -8.02 -24.55
N LEU A 442 21.48 -6.99 -23.79
CA LEU A 442 20.60 -5.92 -24.24
C LEU A 442 21.43 -4.68 -24.58
N PRO A 443 21.38 -4.15 -25.81
CA PRO A 443 22.11 -2.94 -26.15
C PRO A 443 21.76 -1.73 -25.26
N VAL A 444 22.75 -1.04 -24.71
CA VAL A 444 22.56 0.17 -23.92
C VAL A 444 23.55 1.21 -24.42
N SER A 445 23.10 2.03 -25.37
CA SER A 445 23.96 2.95 -26.14
C SER A 445 24.63 4.05 -25.33
N THR A 446 24.12 4.32 -24.12
CA THR A 446 24.66 5.34 -23.22
C THR A 446 25.04 4.69 -21.89
N PRO A 447 26.27 4.87 -21.37
CA PRO A 447 26.62 4.42 -20.02
C PRO A 447 25.54 4.84 -19.02
N SER A 448 24.99 3.88 -18.28
CA SER A 448 23.77 4.09 -17.48
C SER A 448 23.86 3.34 -16.17
N ASN A 449 23.22 3.89 -15.14
CA ASN A 449 22.85 3.16 -13.94
C ASN A 449 21.38 2.75 -14.06
N LEU A 450 21.09 1.46 -13.82
CA LEU A 450 19.80 0.86 -14.14
C LEU A 450 19.17 0.18 -12.94
N GLU A 451 17.83 0.11 -12.96
CA GLU A 451 17.05 -0.88 -12.24
C GLU A 451 16.61 -1.98 -13.21
N VAL A 452 16.88 -3.23 -12.85
CA VAL A 452 16.47 -4.42 -13.60
C VAL A 452 15.43 -5.16 -12.77
N ARG A 453 14.24 -5.39 -13.34
CA ARG A 453 13.18 -6.19 -12.73
C ARG A 453 13.04 -7.49 -13.47
N LEU A 454 13.14 -8.59 -12.72
CA LEU A 454 13.07 -9.94 -13.24
C LEU A 454 11.76 -10.58 -12.79
N HIS A 455 10.99 -11.07 -13.76
CA HIS A 455 9.68 -11.65 -13.56
C HIS A 455 9.72 -13.16 -13.76
N PHE A 456 9.18 -13.89 -12.78
CA PHE A 456 9.26 -15.35 -12.73
C PHE A 456 7.90 -15.97 -12.42
N ALA A 457 7.65 -17.16 -12.98
CA ALA A 457 6.63 -18.10 -12.49
C ALA A 457 7.13 -19.54 -12.74
N GLU A 458 7.15 -20.39 -11.72
CA GLU A 458 7.49 -21.82 -11.93
C GLU A 458 6.30 -22.52 -12.57
N THR A 459 6.40 -22.85 -13.85
CA THR A 459 5.30 -23.45 -14.63
C THR A 459 5.45 -24.96 -14.86
N TYR A 460 6.49 -25.60 -14.34
CA TYR A 460 6.77 -27.02 -14.56
C TYR A 460 6.84 -27.82 -13.27
N TRP A 461 7.76 -27.51 -12.36
CA TRP A 461 7.94 -28.27 -11.12
C TRP A 461 6.83 -27.94 -10.13
N GLY A 462 5.98 -28.92 -9.82
CA GLY A 462 4.83 -28.76 -8.93
C GLY A 462 3.57 -28.25 -9.63
N ALA A 463 3.63 -27.94 -10.92
CA ALA A 463 2.45 -27.56 -11.70
C ALA A 463 1.58 -28.82 -11.99
N PRO A 464 0.24 -28.70 -12.00
CA PRO A 464 -0.65 -29.82 -12.28
C PRO A 464 -0.35 -30.50 -13.62
N GLY A 465 -0.20 -31.82 -13.61
CA GLY A 465 0.11 -32.62 -14.81
C GLY A 465 1.51 -32.43 -15.39
N LYS A 466 2.43 -31.79 -14.65
CA LYS A 466 3.83 -31.56 -15.03
C LYS A 466 4.79 -32.29 -14.08
N GLY A 467 6.03 -31.83 -13.98
CA GLY A 467 7.07 -32.47 -13.16
C GLY A 467 6.71 -32.45 -11.67
N PRO A 468 6.84 -33.56 -10.92
CA PRO A 468 6.54 -33.59 -9.50
C PRO A 468 7.60 -32.86 -8.66
N GLY A 469 7.18 -32.25 -7.55
CA GLY A 469 8.04 -31.52 -6.62
C GLY A 469 7.64 -30.04 -6.52
N GLY A 470 8.63 -29.16 -6.40
CA GLY A 470 8.45 -27.72 -6.25
C GLY A 470 9.73 -27.08 -5.74
N ILE A 471 9.68 -26.53 -4.52
CA ILE A 471 10.83 -25.97 -3.80
C ILE A 471 12.06 -26.90 -3.91
N GLY A 472 13.20 -26.32 -4.27
CA GLY A 472 14.50 -26.98 -4.41
C GLY A 472 14.74 -27.64 -5.77
N ARG A 473 13.74 -27.69 -6.67
CA ARG A 473 13.88 -28.31 -7.99
C ARG A 473 14.55 -27.40 -9.01
N ARG A 474 14.13 -26.14 -9.07
CA ARG A 474 14.72 -25.12 -9.95
C ARG A 474 15.40 -24.06 -9.10
N VAL A 475 16.72 -24.18 -9.02
CA VAL A 475 17.60 -23.28 -8.29
C VAL A 475 18.69 -22.80 -9.23
N PHE A 476 18.92 -21.50 -9.28
CA PHE A 476 19.91 -20.89 -10.16
C PHE A 476 20.44 -19.58 -9.60
N ASP A 477 21.64 -19.22 -10.04
CA ASP A 477 22.24 -17.93 -9.82
C ASP A 477 21.83 -16.94 -10.91
N VAL A 478 21.75 -15.67 -10.53
CA VAL A 478 21.64 -14.56 -11.47
C VAL A 478 22.84 -13.64 -11.29
N LEU A 479 23.49 -13.32 -12.41
CA LEU A 479 24.55 -12.32 -12.48
C LEU A 479 24.08 -11.15 -13.36
N ALA A 480 24.44 -9.93 -12.96
CA ALA A 480 24.30 -8.73 -13.76
C ALA A 480 25.68 -8.09 -13.92
N GLU A 481 26.09 -7.81 -15.16
CA GLU A 481 27.43 -7.29 -15.47
C GLU A 481 28.55 -8.16 -14.88
N GLY A 482 28.35 -9.49 -14.88
CA GLY A 482 29.29 -10.47 -14.31
C GLY A 482 29.33 -10.55 -12.78
N LYS A 483 28.57 -9.71 -12.06
CA LYS A 483 28.46 -9.74 -10.60
C LYS A 483 27.28 -10.62 -10.18
N LEU A 484 27.50 -11.55 -9.25
CA LEU A 484 26.42 -12.31 -8.60
C LEU A 484 25.47 -11.35 -7.86
N VAL A 485 24.20 -11.34 -8.27
CA VAL A 485 23.14 -10.48 -7.71
C VAL A 485 22.02 -11.29 -7.07
N MET A 486 21.84 -12.55 -7.47
CA MET A 486 20.95 -13.50 -6.81
C MET A 486 21.67 -14.84 -6.70
N ASN A 487 21.84 -15.36 -5.48
CA ASN A 487 22.53 -16.60 -5.17
C ASN A 487 21.51 -17.69 -4.84
N ASN A 488 21.57 -18.83 -5.54
CA ASN A 488 20.69 -19.99 -5.31
C ASN A 488 19.20 -19.60 -5.24
N TYR A 489 18.74 -18.78 -6.18
CA TYR A 489 17.35 -18.35 -6.22
C TYR A 489 16.42 -19.49 -6.63
N ASP A 490 15.35 -19.68 -5.85
CA ASP A 490 14.32 -20.70 -6.04
C ASP A 490 12.96 -20.01 -6.24
N ILE A 491 12.44 -20.10 -7.46
CA ILE A 491 11.19 -19.45 -7.86
C ILE A 491 10.02 -19.97 -7.02
N SER A 492 9.91 -21.28 -6.80
CA SER A 492 8.80 -21.85 -6.04
C SER A 492 8.83 -21.40 -4.58
N LYS A 493 10.02 -21.34 -3.97
CA LYS A 493 10.17 -20.84 -2.59
C LYS A 493 9.80 -19.37 -2.48
N ALA A 494 10.25 -18.57 -3.45
CA ALA A 494 10.05 -17.13 -3.51
C ALA A 494 8.59 -16.74 -3.80
N ALA A 495 7.97 -17.38 -4.80
CA ALA A 495 6.60 -17.09 -5.25
C ALA A 495 5.52 -17.80 -4.42
N GLY A 496 5.91 -18.76 -3.57
CA GLY A 496 4.97 -19.52 -2.74
C GLY A 496 4.34 -20.74 -3.43
N GLY A 497 4.98 -21.27 -4.48
CA GLY A 497 4.50 -22.43 -5.22
C GLY A 497 4.69 -22.32 -6.72
N ALA A 498 4.28 -23.37 -7.43
CA ALA A 498 4.15 -23.36 -8.88
C ALA A 498 2.94 -22.51 -9.31
N LEU A 499 2.98 -22.00 -10.54
CA LEU A 499 1.95 -21.13 -11.13
C LEU A 499 1.65 -19.86 -10.32
N ASN A 500 2.61 -19.40 -9.52
CA ASN A 500 2.58 -18.12 -8.84
C ASN A 500 3.58 -17.16 -9.47
N ALA A 501 3.14 -15.94 -9.81
CA ALA A 501 4.01 -14.88 -10.25
C ALA A 501 4.83 -14.29 -9.09
N THR A 502 6.06 -13.90 -9.38
CA THR A 502 6.89 -13.08 -8.51
C THR A 502 7.79 -12.15 -9.32
N MET A 503 8.18 -11.03 -8.73
CA MET A 503 9.07 -10.04 -9.33
C MET A 503 10.13 -9.60 -8.32
N VAL A 504 11.38 -9.65 -8.75
CA VAL A 504 12.56 -9.21 -7.98
C VAL A 504 13.18 -7.99 -8.65
N ALA A 505 13.53 -6.95 -7.89
CA ALA A 505 14.14 -5.72 -8.41
C ALA A 505 15.59 -5.55 -7.97
N ILE A 506 16.49 -5.43 -8.95
CA ILE A 506 17.92 -5.22 -8.77
C ILE A 506 18.23 -3.76 -9.15
N ARG A 507 18.63 -2.95 -8.17
CA ARG A 507 18.97 -1.54 -8.38
C ARG A 507 20.49 -1.32 -8.42
N GLY A 508 20.92 -0.33 -9.18
CA GLY A 508 22.33 0.06 -9.22
C GLY A 508 23.18 -0.74 -10.22
N VAL A 509 22.56 -1.32 -11.26
CA VAL A 509 23.29 -2.05 -12.29
C VAL A 509 23.98 -1.05 -13.23
N ARG A 510 25.31 -0.97 -13.14
CA ARG A 510 26.11 -0.01 -13.90
C ARG A 510 26.60 -0.63 -15.21
N VAL A 511 26.08 -0.12 -16.33
CA VAL A 511 26.47 -0.54 -17.68
C VAL A 511 27.46 0.46 -18.28
N THR A 512 28.58 -0.03 -18.80
CA THR A 512 29.67 0.82 -19.33
C THR A 512 30.22 0.40 -20.69
N ASP A 513 29.94 -0.82 -21.14
CA ASP A 513 30.50 -1.43 -22.35
C ASP A 513 29.51 -1.43 -23.54
N GLY A 514 28.40 -0.70 -23.41
CA GLY A 514 27.38 -0.58 -24.45
C GLY A 514 26.32 -1.68 -24.43
N LYS A 515 26.34 -2.61 -23.47
CA LYS A 515 25.35 -3.68 -23.33
C LYS A 515 25.08 -4.02 -21.86
N LEU A 516 23.82 -4.25 -21.51
CA LEU A 516 23.48 -4.89 -20.25
C LEU A 516 23.57 -6.41 -20.46
N THR A 517 24.46 -7.07 -19.73
CA THR A 517 24.58 -8.53 -19.68
C THR A 517 23.95 -9.07 -18.40
N LEU A 518 22.91 -9.88 -18.56
CA LEU A 518 22.29 -10.69 -17.51
C LEU A 518 22.59 -12.16 -17.77
N THR A 519 23.06 -12.88 -16.77
CA THR A 519 23.38 -14.31 -16.86
C THR A 519 22.57 -15.08 -15.84
N PHE A 520 21.89 -16.13 -16.27
CA PHE A 520 21.16 -17.05 -15.40
C PHE A 520 21.85 -18.41 -15.49
N LYS A 521 22.35 -18.92 -14.36
CA LYS A 521 23.19 -20.12 -14.30
C LYS A 521 22.58 -21.15 -13.36
N ALA A 522 22.26 -22.34 -13.88
CA ALA A 522 21.64 -23.39 -13.09
C ALA A 522 22.56 -23.93 -11.97
N GLU A 523 21.97 -24.17 -10.81
CA GLU A 523 22.56 -24.93 -9.70
C GLU A 523 21.86 -26.29 -9.51
N LYS A 524 20.62 -26.45 -10.00
CA LYS A 524 19.84 -27.71 -9.96
C LYS A 524 19.23 -28.09 -11.31
N ASP A 525 18.32 -27.25 -11.81
CA ASP A 525 17.68 -27.41 -13.11
C ASP A 525 17.86 -26.13 -13.93
N PHE A 526 17.52 -26.14 -15.22
CA PHE A 526 17.58 -24.96 -16.08
C PHE A 526 16.95 -23.73 -15.40
N PRO A 527 17.49 -22.51 -15.59
CA PRO A 527 16.80 -21.32 -15.11
C PRO A 527 15.46 -21.15 -15.85
N LEU A 528 14.63 -20.25 -15.35
CA LEU A 528 13.39 -19.83 -16.01
C LEU A 528 13.29 -18.32 -15.82
N ILE A 529 13.03 -17.57 -16.89
CA ILE A 529 12.74 -16.13 -16.83
C ILE A 529 11.59 -15.82 -17.80
N SER A 530 10.54 -15.17 -17.29
CA SER A 530 9.30 -14.90 -18.05
C SER A 530 9.24 -13.50 -18.61
N ALA A 531 9.76 -12.50 -17.89
CA ALA A 531 9.87 -11.14 -18.40
C ALA A 531 11.02 -10.35 -17.76
N ILE A 532 11.50 -9.35 -18.47
CA ILE A 532 12.57 -8.45 -18.04
C ILE A 532 12.12 -7.01 -18.27
N GLU A 533 12.13 -6.18 -17.23
CA GLU A 533 11.96 -4.72 -17.33
C GLU A 533 13.29 -4.03 -16.95
N VAL A 534 13.76 -3.10 -17.78
CA VAL A 534 15.00 -2.34 -17.56
C VAL A 534 14.67 -0.86 -17.55
N LEU A 535 14.96 -0.20 -16.44
CA LEU A 535 14.56 1.17 -16.15
C LEU A 535 15.79 2.04 -15.86
N ARG A 536 15.78 3.29 -16.31
CA ARG A 536 16.78 4.29 -15.92
C ARG A 536 16.47 4.83 -14.53
N ILE A 537 17.49 4.92 -13.67
CA ILE A 537 17.36 5.43 -12.29
C ILE A 537 18.16 6.68 -12.03
#